data_AF-A0A812JGF0-F1
#
_entry.id   AF-A0A812JGF0-F1
#
_cell.length_a   1.000
_cell.length_b   1.000
_cell.length_c   1.000
_cell.angle_alpha   90.00
_cell.angle_beta   90.00
_cell.angle_gamma   90.00
#
_symmetry.space_group_name_H-M   'P 1'
#
loop_
_entity.id
_entity.type
_entity.pdbx_description
1 polymer ?
#
loop_
_entity_poly.entity_id
_entity_poly.type
_entity_poly.pdbx_seq_one_letter_code
_entity_poly.pdbx_strand_id
1 'polypeptide(L)'
;MKMVYQFVSLLRLHRHHFAVISFDCSCVELVAADLAAALLGICSVVVAGPDQRLDILHLLGEDMCVVIDKRPESYAAIASDDDAWMGLDKDVLFTFFVTSGSTASPKLVRRTRAMWLETVRDTAQFGSELCITLSFASLAHSGPRTELWWNLVCGGQTAFAAAGLPLLCSWLALSPTEISAPPSVWSELRRRLTVDGVEDPSSLRQLFPGLVRRLETVATGFANSDPDLLDFLRRIFGDEILVMDNYGATEVGSISVNGKISGEDTKLVEVPELGIHAPRGEICVKAEGAFEGYYDTAQTAGALTDDGFYRTGDIGEMQHGMLKVVGRLTNWVKLANGKFESLEAVEDELSQTSDFEQVCAVEISGALAAVVYSARWGQNPSAAASTVVPCVRAKEKFTVENGLLTPSLKLRRPAIRAMYEQELLQQINEKQLALSRWLHGVTGSTADVDETQPLKELGVTSVHFARLAADLGVPVHAVAAARTLRDLKALSQTDKLGVSAALADVARFSSSCSLSASPVSGTWRKVLVTGATGHLGRHFMEILRARGISAVPLSRSLGHDVAQPMFGMARETFDSMSDCDAVIHCAAIVPPGWTTTVP
;
A
#
# COMPACT_ATOMS: atom_id res chain seq x y z
N MET A 1 36.19 5.25 -16.08
CA MET A 1 37.53 5.74 -15.66
C MET A 1 37.92 7.10 -16.23
N LYS A 2 38.09 7.31 -17.54
CA LYS A 2 38.47 8.65 -18.08
C LYS A 2 37.57 9.79 -17.56
N MET A 3 36.25 9.57 -17.56
CA MET A 3 35.27 10.53 -17.05
C MET A 3 35.42 10.80 -15.54
N VAL A 4 35.69 9.77 -14.73
CA VAL A 4 35.96 9.91 -13.29
C VAL A 4 37.15 10.85 -13.05
N TYR A 5 38.24 10.68 -13.81
CA TYR A 5 39.41 11.55 -13.71
C TYR A 5 39.10 13.01 -14.06
N GLN A 6 38.19 13.28 -15.00
CA GLN A 6 37.76 14.65 -15.29
C GLN A 6 37.07 15.29 -14.10
N PHE A 7 36.17 14.56 -13.43
CA PHE A 7 35.51 15.04 -12.21
C PHE A 7 36.48 15.14 -11.03
N VAL A 8 37.45 14.23 -10.90
CA VAL A 8 38.51 14.34 -9.88
C VAL A 8 39.29 15.64 -10.05
N SER A 9 39.71 15.98 -11.28
CA SER A 9 40.41 17.23 -11.55
C SER A 9 39.58 18.47 -11.18
N LEU A 10 38.28 18.46 -11.47
CA LEU A 10 37.36 19.53 -11.07
C LEU A 10 37.24 19.61 -9.55
N LEU A 11 36.87 18.51 -8.90
CA LEU A 11 36.55 18.47 -7.47
C LEU A 11 37.74 18.71 -6.55
N ARG A 12 38.97 18.47 -7.02
CA ARG A 12 40.19 18.84 -6.29
C ARG A 12 40.27 20.34 -5.99
N LEU A 13 39.65 21.19 -6.81
CA LEU A 13 39.58 22.64 -6.59
C LEU A 13 38.54 23.04 -5.53
N HIS A 14 37.66 22.10 -5.16
CA HIS A 14 36.50 22.33 -4.29
C HIS A 14 36.50 21.43 -3.04
N ARG A 15 37.67 21.03 -2.52
CA ARG A 15 37.79 20.09 -1.37
C ARG A 15 37.08 20.52 -0.09
N HIS A 16 36.77 21.80 0.07
CA HIS A 16 36.06 22.34 1.24
C HIS A 16 34.56 22.55 1.02
N HIS A 17 34.02 22.13 -0.13
CA HIS A 17 32.61 22.28 -0.49
C HIS A 17 31.90 20.92 -0.50
N PHE A 18 30.58 20.94 -0.33
CA PHE A 18 29.70 19.82 -0.65
C PHE A 18 29.52 19.70 -2.17
N ALA A 19 29.63 18.49 -2.70
CA ALA A 19 29.38 18.24 -4.12
C ALA A 19 27.90 17.95 -4.36
N VAL A 20 27.14 18.94 -4.86
CA VAL A 20 25.72 18.78 -5.21
C VAL A 20 25.62 18.29 -6.65
N ILE A 21 25.29 17.00 -6.82
CA ILE A 21 25.28 16.32 -8.12
C ILE A 21 23.84 16.30 -8.66
N SER A 22 23.58 17.03 -9.74
CA SER A 22 22.24 17.37 -10.23
C SER A 22 22.14 17.19 -11.74
N PHE A 23 22.07 15.94 -12.19
CA PHE A 23 21.78 15.60 -13.60
C PHE A 23 20.28 15.34 -13.79
N ASP A 24 19.78 15.54 -15.02
CA ASP A 24 18.35 15.35 -15.34
C ASP A 24 17.88 13.89 -15.21
N CYS A 25 18.81 12.94 -15.30
CA CYS A 25 18.53 11.52 -15.15
C CYS A 25 19.73 10.75 -14.56
N SER A 26 19.50 9.52 -14.14
CA SER A 26 20.56 8.59 -13.77
C SER A 26 21.41 8.27 -15.01
N CYS A 27 22.67 8.71 -15.01
CA CYS A 27 23.58 8.61 -16.14
C CYS A 27 25.01 8.30 -15.70
N VAL A 28 25.88 7.97 -16.66
CA VAL A 28 27.29 7.63 -16.40
C VAL A 28 28.06 8.84 -15.84
N GLU A 29 27.72 10.05 -16.25
CA GLU A 29 28.28 11.30 -15.74
C GLU A 29 28.00 11.49 -14.24
N LEU A 30 26.75 11.25 -13.82
CA LEU A 30 26.36 11.28 -12.41
C LEU A 30 27.19 10.28 -11.59
N VAL A 31 27.28 9.03 -12.06
CA VAL A 31 28.07 7.99 -11.39
C VAL A 31 29.55 8.36 -11.31
N ALA A 32 30.11 8.91 -12.39
CA ALA A 32 31.51 9.31 -12.42
C ALA A 32 31.82 10.48 -11.48
N ALA A 33 30.89 11.43 -11.35
CA ALA A 33 30.99 12.53 -10.39
C ALA A 33 30.90 12.03 -8.94
N ASP A 34 29.98 11.10 -8.66
CA ASP A 34 29.80 10.51 -7.33
C ASP A 34 31.03 9.71 -6.88
N LEU A 35 31.58 8.89 -7.79
CA LEU A 35 32.83 8.16 -7.56
C LEU A 35 34.01 9.12 -7.37
N ALA A 36 34.09 10.22 -8.13
CA ALA A 36 35.16 11.20 -7.97
C ALA A 36 35.11 11.89 -6.60
N ALA A 37 33.91 12.24 -6.11
CA ALA A 37 33.71 12.81 -4.78
C ALA A 37 34.15 11.82 -3.70
N ALA A 38 33.70 10.57 -3.80
CA ALA A 38 34.09 9.47 -2.91
C ALA A 38 35.61 9.24 -2.84
N LEU A 39 36.29 9.27 -3.99
CA LEU A 39 37.74 9.09 -4.11
C LEU A 39 38.53 10.23 -3.44
N LEU A 40 37.98 11.44 -3.44
CA LEU A 40 38.57 12.63 -2.83
C LEU A 40 38.17 12.84 -1.37
N GLY A 41 37.26 12.03 -0.83
CA GLY A 41 36.69 12.24 0.51
C GLY A 41 35.80 13.49 0.59
N ILE A 42 35.22 13.90 -0.54
CA ILE A 42 34.29 15.03 -0.60
C ILE A 42 32.87 14.48 -0.41
N CYS A 43 32.13 15.07 0.54
CA CYS A 43 30.74 14.69 0.78
C CYS A 43 29.88 15.08 -0.43
N SER A 44 29.26 14.09 -1.08
CA SER A 44 28.34 14.31 -2.20
C SER A 44 26.87 14.31 -1.76
N VAL A 45 26.04 15.04 -2.50
CA VAL A 45 24.57 15.01 -2.38
C VAL A 45 24.01 14.85 -3.78
N VAL A 46 23.47 13.66 -4.08
CA VAL A 46 22.82 13.40 -5.36
C VAL A 46 21.37 13.85 -5.24
N VAL A 47 20.90 14.69 -6.16
CA VAL A 47 19.54 15.26 -6.13
C VAL A 47 18.72 14.87 -7.36
N ALA A 48 17.42 14.74 -7.16
CA ALA A 48 16.42 14.40 -8.17
C ALA A 48 15.78 15.69 -8.72
N GLY A 49 16.47 16.34 -9.65
CA GLY A 49 15.96 17.49 -10.39
C GLY A 49 16.21 18.87 -9.74
N PRO A 50 15.82 19.95 -10.44
CA PRO A 50 16.21 21.32 -10.11
C PRO A 50 15.59 21.86 -8.82
N ASP A 51 14.37 21.47 -8.48
CA ASP A 51 13.71 21.95 -7.25
C ASP A 51 14.43 21.43 -6.01
N GLN A 52 14.73 20.12 -5.98
CA GLN A 52 15.48 19.53 -4.88
C GLN A 52 16.90 20.11 -4.79
N ARG A 53 17.53 20.43 -5.93
CA ARG A 53 18.83 21.13 -5.94
C ARG A 53 18.73 22.47 -5.19
N LEU A 54 17.72 23.28 -5.47
CA LEU A 54 17.55 24.58 -4.81
C LEU A 54 17.34 24.41 -3.30
N ASP A 55 16.50 23.46 -2.90
CA ASP A 55 16.28 23.14 -1.48
C ASP A 55 17.59 22.77 -0.76
N ILE A 56 18.41 21.93 -1.40
CA ILE A 56 19.70 21.48 -0.82
C ILE A 56 20.71 22.63 -0.76
N LEU A 57 20.78 23.47 -1.78
CA LEU A 57 21.65 24.65 -1.77
C LEU A 57 21.25 25.63 -0.66
N HIS A 58 19.95 25.82 -0.44
CA HIS A 58 19.45 26.65 0.65
C HIS A 58 19.79 26.05 2.02
N LEU A 59 19.63 24.74 2.20
CA LEU A 59 19.91 24.04 3.46
C LEU A 59 21.40 24.02 3.83
N LEU A 60 22.28 23.79 2.86
CA LEU A 60 23.72 23.69 3.08
C LEU A 60 24.45 25.05 3.03
N GLY A 61 23.81 26.05 2.42
CA GLY A 61 24.43 27.32 2.05
C GLY A 61 25.08 27.24 0.67
N GLU A 62 24.69 28.15 -0.23
CA GLU A 62 25.17 28.18 -1.62
C GLU A 62 26.70 28.26 -1.70
N ASP A 63 27.33 29.09 -0.87
CA ASP A 63 28.78 29.28 -0.83
C ASP A 63 29.55 28.03 -0.34
N MET A 64 28.87 27.08 0.31
CA MET A 64 29.44 25.82 0.77
C MET A 64 29.29 24.70 -0.26
N CYS A 65 28.70 24.96 -1.42
CA CYS A 65 28.36 23.94 -2.40
C CYS A 65 29.08 24.16 -3.73
N VAL A 66 29.46 23.05 -4.38
CA VAL A 66 29.80 23.02 -5.81
C VAL A 66 28.75 22.20 -6.53
N VAL A 67 28.07 22.82 -7.50
CA VAL A 67 27.08 22.12 -8.32
C VAL A 67 27.77 21.40 -9.46
N ILE A 68 27.41 20.13 -9.66
CA ILE A 68 27.82 19.30 -10.77
C ILE A 68 26.57 18.88 -11.57
N ASP A 69 26.31 19.58 -12.66
CA ASP A 69 25.16 19.34 -13.55
C ASP A 69 25.57 19.02 -15.00
N LYS A 70 26.87 19.06 -15.30
CA LYS A 70 27.42 18.73 -16.60
C LYS A 70 28.82 18.13 -16.52
N ARG A 71 29.21 17.45 -17.59
CA ARG A 71 30.56 16.91 -17.74
C ARG A 71 31.59 18.05 -17.94
N PRO A 72 32.77 17.98 -17.29
CA PRO A 72 33.85 18.94 -17.53
C PRO A 72 34.38 18.85 -18.98
N GLU A 73 34.51 19.99 -19.65
CA GLU A 73 34.95 20.09 -21.04
C GLU A 73 36.44 19.75 -21.22
N SER A 74 37.27 19.97 -20.20
CA SER A 74 38.70 19.68 -20.21
C SER A 74 39.17 19.05 -18.91
N TYR A 75 40.30 18.35 -18.94
CA TYR A 75 41.00 17.89 -17.74
C TYR A 75 42.50 18.07 -17.92
N ALA A 76 43.18 18.54 -16.87
CA ALA A 76 44.62 18.37 -16.77
C ALA A 76 44.90 16.88 -16.56
N ALA A 77 45.86 16.31 -17.30
CA ALA A 77 46.31 14.95 -17.07
C ALA A 77 46.79 14.83 -15.62
N ILE A 78 46.11 13.99 -14.83
CA ILE A 78 46.53 13.68 -13.47
C ILE A 78 47.78 12.80 -13.63
N ALA A 79 48.92 13.25 -13.11
CA ALA A 79 50.13 12.44 -13.07
C ALA A 79 49.85 11.19 -12.22
N SER A 80 50.34 10.02 -12.66
CA SER A 80 50.13 8.73 -11.99
C SER A 80 50.55 8.73 -10.51
N ASP A 81 51.50 9.60 -10.14
CA ASP A 81 52.14 9.61 -8.82
C ASP A 81 51.39 10.49 -7.80
N ASP A 82 50.32 11.16 -8.22
CA ASP A 82 49.41 11.94 -7.37
C ASP A 82 48.34 11.04 -6.72
N ASP A 83 48.76 9.81 -6.36
CA ASP A 83 48.03 8.66 -5.84
C ASP A 83 47.54 8.83 -4.39
N ALA A 84 47.57 10.06 -3.87
CA ALA A 84 46.90 10.41 -2.62
C ALA A 84 45.38 10.45 -2.85
N TRP A 85 44.79 9.27 -3.04
CA TRP A 85 43.37 9.00 -2.83
C TRP A 85 43.08 9.28 -1.34
N MET A 86 42.81 10.54 -1.02
CA MET A 86 42.77 11.05 0.35
C MET A 86 41.57 10.54 1.16
N GLY A 87 40.62 9.83 0.55
CA GLY A 87 39.40 9.37 1.21
C GLY A 87 39.53 8.10 2.05
N LEU A 88 40.72 7.61 2.41
CA LEU A 88 40.85 6.31 3.10
C LEU A 88 40.33 6.30 4.55
N ASP A 89 40.08 7.47 5.15
CA ASP A 89 39.52 7.57 6.49
C ASP A 89 38.06 7.10 6.50
N LYS A 90 37.76 6.22 7.46
CA LYS A 90 36.48 5.53 7.63
C LYS A 90 35.39 6.46 8.11
N ASP A 91 35.75 7.50 8.87
CA ASP A 91 34.81 8.39 9.54
C ASP A 91 34.50 9.65 8.71
N VAL A 92 35.10 9.76 7.52
CA VAL A 92 34.79 10.84 6.58
C VAL A 92 33.32 10.78 6.19
N LEU A 93 32.64 11.92 6.34
CA LEU A 93 31.30 12.11 5.84
C LEU A 93 31.30 11.92 4.32
N PHE A 94 30.64 10.86 3.88
CA PHE A 94 30.71 10.37 2.52
C PHE A 94 29.59 10.96 1.66
N THR A 95 28.36 10.94 2.17
CA THR A 95 27.22 11.49 1.44
C THR A 95 26.09 11.91 2.37
N PHE A 96 25.26 12.84 1.88
CA PHE A 96 23.91 13.01 2.40
C PHE A 96 22.91 12.32 1.50
N PHE A 97 21.96 11.60 2.11
CA PHE A 97 20.73 11.22 1.44
C PHE A 97 19.61 12.19 1.82
N VAL A 98 18.93 12.72 0.81
CA VAL A 98 17.75 13.56 1.01
C VAL A 98 16.55 12.66 1.28
N THR A 99 15.93 12.84 2.44
CA THR A 99 14.66 12.19 2.76
C THR A 99 13.55 13.23 2.85
N SER A 100 12.46 12.97 2.14
CA SER A 100 11.23 13.74 2.21
C SER A 100 10.37 13.23 3.38
N GLY A 101 10.96 13.08 4.58
CA GLY A 101 10.25 12.62 5.77
C GLY A 101 8.96 13.41 6.00
N SER A 102 8.08 12.94 6.90
CA SER A 102 6.78 13.54 7.24
C SER A 102 6.79 15.03 7.68
N THR A 103 7.95 15.68 7.66
CA THR A 103 8.20 17.08 7.95
C THR A 103 8.13 17.93 6.68
N ALA A 104 7.66 19.18 6.79
CA ALA A 104 7.58 20.13 5.68
C ALA A 104 8.95 20.54 5.10
N SER A 105 10.06 20.23 5.80
CA SER A 105 11.43 20.50 5.37
C SER A 105 12.19 19.19 5.07
N PRO A 106 13.04 19.14 4.03
CA PRO A 106 13.85 17.98 3.73
C PRO A 106 14.83 17.67 4.87
N LYS A 107 15.08 16.38 5.13
CA LYS A 107 16.13 15.95 6.06
C LYS A 107 17.31 15.39 5.29
N LEU A 108 18.52 15.76 5.70
CA LEU A 108 19.77 15.26 5.12
C LEU A 108 20.36 14.20 6.05
N VAL A 109 20.20 12.92 5.69
CA VAL A 109 20.75 11.79 6.45
C VAL A 109 22.26 11.74 6.25
N ARG A 110 23.02 11.82 7.34
CA ARG A 110 24.48 11.71 7.33
C ARG A 110 24.88 10.25 7.12
N ARG A 111 25.82 10.00 6.20
CA ARG A 111 26.46 8.68 6.05
C ARG A 111 27.97 8.85 5.98
N THR A 112 28.68 8.22 6.90
CA THR A 112 30.14 8.11 6.82
C THR A 112 30.51 7.07 5.77
N ARG A 113 31.78 7.08 5.34
CA ARG A 113 32.32 6.09 4.40
C ARG A 113 32.19 4.67 4.95
N ALA A 114 32.47 4.47 6.25
CA ALA A 114 32.36 3.18 6.91
C ALA A 114 30.93 2.63 6.82
N MET A 115 29.95 3.42 7.27
CA MET A 115 28.53 3.01 7.26
C MET A 115 28.03 2.75 5.84
N TRP A 116 28.41 3.59 4.87
CA TRP A 116 28.01 3.38 3.49
C TRP A 116 28.57 2.07 2.92
N LEU A 117 29.87 1.82 3.11
CA LEU A 117 30.50 0.59 2.63
C LEU A 117 29.98 -0.65 3.36
N GLU A 118 29.62 -0.55 4.63
CA GLU A 118 28.94 -1.62 5.37
C GLU A 118 27.59 -1.96 4.74
N THR A 119 26.74 -0.96 4.47
CA THR A 119 25.46 -1.18 3.77
C THR A 119 25.63 -1.76 2.36
N VAL A 120 26.66 -1.34 1.62
CA VAL A 120 27.00 -1.96 0.33
C VAL A 120 27.44 -3.43 0.50
N ARG A 121 28.20 -3.75 1.54
CA ARG A 121 28.60 -5.13 1.87
C ARG A 121 27.47 -5.99 2.41
N ASP A 122 26.51 -5.45 3.14
CA ASP A 122 25.34 -6.23 3.58
C ASP A 122 24.48 -6.61 2.40
N THR A 123 24.38 -5.71 1.41
CA THR A 123 23.74 -6.00 0.12
C THR A 123 24.45 -7.15 -0.61
N ALA A 124 25.76 -7.32 -0.40
CA ALA A 124 26.56 -8.39 -0.98
C ALA A 124 26.12 -9.80 -0.61
N GLN A 125 25.50 -9.95 0.55
CA GLN A 125 25.12 -11.25 1.09
C GLN A 125 23.99 -11.90 0.29
N PHE A 126 23.36 -11.14 -0.61
CA PHE A 126 22.17 -11.54 -1.34
C PHE A 126 22.40 -11.76 -2.85
N GLY A 127 23.61 -11.57 -3.37
CA GLY A 127 23.90 -11.64 -4.81
C GLY A 127 25.02 -12.62 -5.21
N SER A 128 25.08 -12.99 -6.48
CA SER A 128 26.17 -13.78 -7.07
C SER A 128 27.45 -12.98 -7.32
N GLU A 129 28.53 -13.67 -7.71
CA GLU A 129 29.84 -13.08 -7.99
C GLU A 129 29.84 -12.08 -9.19
N LEU A 130 28.81 -12.07 -10.05
CA LEU A 130 28.70 -11.13 -11.17
C LEU A 130 27.26 -10.63 -11.37
N CYS A 131 26.93 -9.48 -10.78
CA CYS A 131 25.59 -8.91 -10.84
C CYS A 131 25.35 -8.05 -12.10
N ILE A 132 24.19 -8.23 -12.76
CA ILE A 132 23.74 -7.44 -13.92
C ILE A 132 22.35 -6.89 -13.60
N THR A 133 22.21 -5.57 -13.49
CA THR A 133 20.92 -4.94 -13.11
C THR A 133 20.52 -3.76 -13.98
N LEU A 134 19.24 -3.40 -13.92
CA LEU A 134 18.65 -2.25 -14.61
C LEU A 134 18.33 -1.15 -13.61
N SER A 135 19.08 -0.04 -13.65
CA SER A 135 18.78 1.17 -12.90
C SER A 135 17.74 2.02 -13.62
N PHE A 136 16.52 2.08 -13.09
CA PHE A 136 15.44 2.96 -13.58
C PHE A 136 15.01 4.01 -12.54
N ALA A 137 15.31 3.79 -11.26
CA ALA A 137 15.01 4.74 -10.20
C ALA A 137 16.10 5.82 -10.06
N SER A 138 15.75 6.94 -9.44
CA SER A 138 16.72 8.02 -9.17
C SER A 138 17.79 7.57 -8.18
N LEU A 139 19.05 7.83 -8.51
CA LEU A 139 20.21 7.59 -7.63
C LEU A 139 20.27 8.57 -6.45
N ALA A 140 19.38 9.57 -6.37
CA ALA A 140 19.21 10.38 -5.16
C ALA A 140 18.69 9.54 -3.96
N HIS A 141 18.08 8.38 -4.23
CA HIS A 141 17.61 7.47 -3.21
C HIS A 141 18.69 6.45 -2.79
N SER A 142 18.70 6.10 -1.51
CA SER A 142 19.68 5.16 -0.92
C SER A 142 19.65 3.78 -1.55
N GLY A 143 18.47 3.21 -1.80
CA GLY A 143 18.31 1.87 -2.40
C GLY A 143 18.99 1.70 -3.75
N PRO A 144 18.52 2.40 -4.81
CA PRO A 144 19.11 2.31 -6.15
C PRO A 144 20.60 2.67 -6.17
N ARG A 145 21.02 3.62 -5.33
CA ARG A 145 22.43 3.97 -5.20
C ARG A 145 23.26 2.87 -4.52
N THR A 146 22.71 2.17 -3.52
CA THR A 146 23.37 1.03 -2.87
C THR A 146 23.55 -0.12 -3.87
N GLU A 147 22.51 -0.42 -4.65
CA GLU A 147 22.54 -1.45 -5.70
C GLU A 147 23.59 -1.14 -6.77
N LEU A 148 23.66 0.11 -7.23
CA LEU A 148 24.71 0.56 -8.17
C LEU A 148 26.11 0.38 -7.57
N TRP A 149 26.32 0.81 -6.32
CA TRP A 149 27.63 0.70 -5.66
C TRP A 149 28.02 -0.76 -5.41
N TRP A 150 27.07 -1.62 -5.07
CA TRP A 150 27.28 -3.07 -4.98
C TRP A 150 27.73 -3.66 -6.32
N ASN A 151 27.03 -3.35 -7.40
CA ASN A 151 27.42 -3.76 -8.76
C ASN A 151 28.86 -3.34 -9.08
N LEU A 152 29.26 -2.12 -8.73
CA LEU A 152 30.62 -1.65 -8.95
C LEU A 152 31.66 -2.44 -8.14
N VAL A 153 31.37 -2.76 -6.87
CA VAL A 153 32.28 -3.50 -5.99
C VAL A 153 32.50 -4.94 -6.46
N CYS A 154 31.47 -5.59 -7.01
CA CYS A 154 31.58 -6.95 -7.53
C CYS A 154 31.99 -7.06 -9.00
N GLY A 155 32.33 -5.95 -9.65
CA GLY A 155 32.65 -5.98 -11.08
C GLY A 155 31.46 -6.32 -11.97
N GLY A 156 30.25 -6.13 -11.46
CA GLY A 156 28.99 -6.27 -12.17
C GLY A 156 28.74 -5.17 -13.20
N GLN A 157 27.53 -5.15 -13.76
CA GLN A 157 27.10 -4.22 -14.80
C GLN A 157 25.73 -3.64 -14.50
N THR A 158 25.65 -2.32 -14.45
CA THR A 158 24.37 -1.61 -14.34
C THR A 158 24.04 -0.96 -15.68
N ALA A 159 22.89 -1.30 -16.25
CA ALA A 159 22.31 -0.59 -17.38
C ALA A 159 21.35 0.49 -16.88
N PHE A 160 21.32 1.65 -17.54
CA PHE A 160 20.35 2.71 -17.23
C PHE A 160 19.13 2.59 -18.14
N ALA A 161 17.94 2.61 -17.56
CA ALA A 161 16.70 2.57 -18.34
C ALA A 161 16.57 3.82 -19.21
N ALA A 162 16.27 3.64 -20.50
CA ALA A 162 16.02 4.77 -21.39
C ALA A 162 14.62 5.34 -21.12
N ALA A 163 14.52 6.66 -21.20
CA ALA A 163 13.24 7.35 -21.08
C ALA A 163 12.24 6.82 -22.12
N GLY A 164 11.01 6.49 -21.67
CA GLY A 164 9.92 6.04 -22.53
C GLY A 164 9.94 4.57 -22.95
N LEU A 165 10.96 3.78 -22.59
CA LEU A 165 10.92 2.33 -22.81
C LEU A 165 10.17 1.62 -21.66
N PRO A 166 9.25 0.67 -21.96
CA PRO A 166 8.63 -0.15 -20.93
C PRO A 166 9.67 -1.01 -20.20
N LEU A 167 9.60 -1.05 -18.87
CA LEU A 167 10.56 -1.78 -18.02
C LEU A 167 10.71 -3.26 -18.40
N LEU A 168 9.60 -3.93 -18.74
CA LEU A 168 9.65 -5.33 -19.18
C LEU A 168 10.51 -5.50 -20.43
N CYS A 169 10.40 -4.61 -21.42
CA CYS A 169 11.23 -4.65 -22.62
C CYS A 169 12.70 -4.40 -22.29
N SER A 170 13.00 -3.49 -21.37
CA SER A 170 14.37 -3.21 -20.91
C SER A 170 14.97 -4.41 -20.18
N TRP A 171 14.22 -5.08 -19.30
CA TRP A 171 14.69 -6.30 -18.63
C TRP A 171 14.89 -7.45 -19.61
N LEU A 172 14.03 -7.61 -20.61
CA LEU A 172 14.21 -8.63 -21.65
C LEU A 172 15.50 -8.41 -22.44
N ALA A 173 15.75 -7.17 -22.87
CA ALA A 173 16.94 -6.82 -23.64
C ALA A 173 18.23 -6.99 -22.82
N LEU A 174 18.19 -6.65 -21.52
CA LEU A 174 19.33 -6.78 -20.62
C LEU A 174 19.58 -8.24 -20.20
N SER A 175 18.50 -9.00 -19.98
CA SER A 175 18.53 -10.32 -19.34
C SER A 175 19.35 -10.30 -18.02
N PRO A 176 18.86 -9.56 -17.00
CA PRO A 176 19.58 -9.31 -15.76
C PRO A 176 19.75 -10.58 -14.90
N THR A 177 20.66 -10.50 -13.93
CA THR A 177 20.79 -11.52 -12.88
C THR A 177 19.93 -11.20 -11.66
N GLU A 178 19.57 -9.93 -11.48
CA GLU A 178 18.72 -9.46 -10.39
C GLU A 178 17.71 -8.42 -10.90
N ILE A 179 16.47 -8.49 -10.40
CA ILE A 179 15.47 -7.45 -10.61
C ILE A 179 14.95 -6.98 -9.26
N SER A 180 15.27 -5.74 -8.90
CA SER A 180 14.69 -5.05 -7.74
C SER A 180 13.73 -3.97 -8.20
N ALA A 181 12.51 -3.97 -7.66
CA ALA A 181 11.53 -2.92 -7.95
C ALA A 181 10.56 -2.67 -6.78
N PRO A 182 10.07 -1.43 -6.61
CA PRO A 182 9.09 -1.15 -5.57
C PRO A 182 7.75 -1.87 -5.86
N PRO A 183 6.91 -2.11 -4.84
CA PRO A 183 5.63 -2.80 -4.98
C PRO A 183 4.72 -2.26 -6.09
N SER A 184 4.73 -0.94 -6.30
CA SER A 184 3.93 -0.29 -7.34
C SER A 184 4.28 -0.75 -8.77
N VAL A 185 5.55 -1.07 -9.03
CA VAL A 185 5.98 -1.59 -10.34
C VAL A 185 5.47 -3.03 -10.54
N TRP A 186 5.55 -3.87 -9.51
CA TRP A 186 5.05 -5.23 -9.56
C TRP A 186 3.53 -5.31 -9.66
N SER A 187 2.82 -4.45 -8.93
CA SER A 187 1.37 -4.32 -9.02
C SER A 187 0.91 -3.88 -10.41
N GLU A 188 1.63 -2.96 -11.06
CA GLU A 188 1.34 -2.59 -12.45
C GLU A 188 1.62 -3.75 -13.42
N LEU A 189 2.67 -4.54 -13.21
CA LEU A 189 2.91 -5.77 -13.98
C LEU A 189 1.74 -6.76 -13.81
N ARG A 190 1.34 -7.06 -12.57
CA ARG A 190 0.17 -7.91 -12.25
C ARG A 190 -1.09 -7.45 -12.95
N ARG A 191 -1.37 -6.15 -12.89
CA ARG A 191 -2.52 -5.53 -13.53
C ARG A 191 -2.48 -5.72 -15.04
N ARG A 192 -1.34 -5.47 -15.69
CA ARG A 192 -1.19 -5.65 -17.15
C ARG A 192 -1.43 -7.10 -17.58
N LEU A 193 -0.86 -8.06 -16.88
CA LEU A 193 -1.10 -9.48 -17.17
C LEU A 193 -2.59 -9.83 -17.06
N THR A 194 -3.25 -9.33 -16.03
CA THR A 194 -4.70 -9.52 -15.85
C THR A 194 -5.50 -8.89 -16.99
N VAL A 195 -5.13 -7.67 -17.41
CA VAL A 195 -5.76 -6.95 -18.52
C VAL A 195 -5.59 -7.67 -19.85
N ASP A 196 -4.41 -8.26 -20.07
CA ASP A 196 -4.07 -9.01 -21.28
C ASP A 196 -4.68 -10.43 -21.28
N GLY A 197 -5.44 -10.79 -20.24
CA GLY A 197 -6.12 -12.09 -20.13
C GLY A 197 -5.17 -13.24 -19.83
N VAL A 198 -4.01 -12.96 -19.22
CA VAL A 198 -3.06 -13.99 -18.79
C VAL A 198 -3.60 -14.66 -17.52
N GLU A 199 -4.23 -15.83 -17.69
CA GLU A 199 -4.81 -16.60 -16.57
C GLU A 199 -3.73 -17.21 -15.66
N ASP A 200 -2.62 -17.66 -16.23
CA ASP A 200 -1.48 -18.21 -15.49
C ASP A 200 -0.25 -17.29 -15.61
N PRO A 201 0.11 -16.54 -14.55
CA PRO A 201 1.31 -15.70 -14.53
C PRO A 201 2.60 -16.46 -14.80
N SER A 202 2.64 -17.78 -14.56
CA SER A 202 3.83 -18.61 -14.82
C SER A 202 4.17 -18.72 -16.31
N SER A 203 3.18 -18.48 -17.18
CA SER A 203 3.35 -18.45 -18.64
C SER A 203 4.39 -17.42 -19.10
N LEU A 204 4.66 -16.37 -18.30
CA LEU A 204 5.72 -15.41 -18.59
C LEU A 204 7.10 -16.06 -18.72
N ARG A 205 7.41 -17.11 -17.96
CA ARG A 205 8.69 -17.82 -18.10
C ARG A 205 8.81 -18.51 -19.46
N GLN A 206 7.69 -19.03 -19.96
CA GLN A 206 7.62 -19.72 -21.25
C GLN A 206 7.67 -18.75 -22.41
N LEU A 207 6.97 -17.62 -22.30
CA LEU A 207 6.94 -16.56 -23.31
C LEU A 207 8.26 -15.81 -23.39
N PHE A 208 8.93 -15.65 -22.25
CA PHE A 208 10.14 -14.86 -22.14
C PHE A 208 11.29 -15.62 -21.45
N PRO A 209 11.76 -16.74 -22.04
CA PRO A 209 12.82 -17.55 -21.43
C PRO A 209 14.13 -16.77 -21.28
N GLY A 210 14.33 -15.70 -22.07
CA GLY A 210 15.48 -14.79 -21.92
C GLY A 210 15.49 -14.03 -20.59
N LEU A 211 14.31 -13.66 -20.07
CA LEU A 211 14.19 -12.91 -18.81
C LEU A 211 14.68 -13.72 -17.62
N VAL A 212 14.31 -15.00 -17.57
CA VAL A 212 14.59 -15.88 -16.43
C VAL A 212 15.90 -16.66 -16.56
N ARG A 213 16.51 -16.69 -17.76
CA ARG A 213 17.69 -17.52 -18.06
C ARG A 213 18.86 -17.34 -17.09
N ARG A 214 19.10 -16.11 -16.67
CA ARG A 214 20.22 -15.71 -15.79
C ARG A 214 19.74 -15.12 -14.47
N LEU A 215 18.42 -15.00 -14.29
CA LEU A 215 17.82 -14.34 -13.15
C LEU A 215 17.94 -15.25 -11.94
N GLU A 216 18.57 -14.76 -10.89
CA GLU A 216 18.80 -15.48 -9.65
C GLU A 216 17.93 -14.91 -8.53
N THR A 217 17.72 -13.59 -8.54
CA THR A 217 17.00 -12.86 -7.49
C THR A 217 15.96 -11.90 -8.05
N VAL A 218 14.81 -11.85 -7.38
CA VAL A 218 13.77 -10.84 -7.59
C VAL A 218 13.43 -10.23 -6.23
N ALA A 219 13.56 -8.91 -6.13
CA ALA A 219 13.36 -8.19 -4.88
C ALA A 219 12.26 -7.14 -4.98
N THR A 220 11.56 -6.95 -3.87
CA THR A 220 10.73 -5.78 -3.63
C THR A 220 11.09 -5.11 -2.31
N GLY A 221 10.62 -3.89 -2.11
CA GLY A 221 10.94 -3.09 -0.93
C GLY A 221 10.62 -1.61 -1.10
N PHE A 222 11.13 -0.78 -0.19
CA PHE A 222 10.96 0.69 -0.17
C PHE A 222 9.55 1.20 0.13
N ALA A 223 8.51 0.37 0.04
CA ALA A 223 7.13 0.67 0.38
C ALA A 223 6.43 -0.60 0.89
N ASN A 224 5.24 -0.43 1.48
CA ASN A 224 4.42 -1.56 1.90
C ASN A 224 4.00 -2.40 0.69
N SER A 225 4.08 -3.72 0.83
CA SER A 225 3.72 -4.70 -0.19
C SER A 225 2.32 -5.28 0.10
N ASP A 226 1.54 -5.51 -0.95
CA ASP A 226 0.29 -6.30 -0.85
C ASP A 226 0.62 -7.70 -0.30
N PRO A 227 -0.15 -8.24 0.67
CA PRO A 227 0.05 -9.58 1.22
C PRO A 227 0.29 -10.69 0.19
N ASP A 228 -0.35 -10.62 -0.98
CA ASP A 228 -0.26 -11.67 -2.00
C ASP A 228 0.82 -11.40 -3.05
N LEU A 229 1.56 -10.30 -2.93
CA LEU A 229 2.55 -9.89 -3.93
C LEU A 229 3.70 -10.91 -4.05
N LEU A 230 4.23 -11.39 -2.93
CA LEU A 230 5.34 -12.35 -2.96
C LEU A 230 4.92 -13.68 -3.56
N ASP A 231 3.71 -14.15 -3.27
CA ASP A 231 3.18 -15.36 -3.87
C ASP A 231 2.93 -15.19 -5.37
N PHE A 232 2.47 -14.01 -5.79
CA PHE A 232 2.38 -13.65 -7.21
C PHE A 232 3.76 -13.67 -7.90
N LEU A 233 4.79 -13.07 -7.29
CA LEU A 233 6.15 -13.07 -7.82
C LEU A 233 6.72 -14.50 -7.89
N ARG A 234 6.51 -15.33 -6.86
CA ARG A 234 6.90 -16.76 -6.88
C ARG A 234 6.20 -17.53 -7.99
N ARG A 235 4.91 -17.25 -8.26
CA ARG A 235 4.19 -17.84 -9.41
C ARG A 235 4.79 -17.40 -10.75
N ILE A 236 5.17 -16.13 -10.90
CA ILE A 236 5.81 -15.64 -12.13
C ILE A 236 7.20 -16.22 -12.33
N PHE A 237 8.06 -16.21 -11.31
CA PHE A 237 9.52 -16.41 -11.46
C PHE A 237 9.98 -17.81 -11.03
N GLY A 238 9.32 -18.40 -10.04
CA GLY A 238 9.51 -19.79 -9.64
C GLY A 238 10.28 -19.98 -8.38
N ASP A 239 10.26 -21.21 -7.90
CA ASP A 239 10.93 -21.59 -6.67
C ASP A 239 12.46 -21.66 -6.85
N GLU A 240 12.95 -21.69 -8.09
CA GLU A 240 14.39 -21.63 -8.42
C GLU A 240 14.97 -20.21 -8.29
N ILE A 241 14.12 -19.17 -8.35
CA ILE A 241 14.51 -17.77 -8.26
C ILE A 241 14.20 -17.26 -6.85
N LEU A 242 15.19 -16.67 -6.18
CA LEU A 242 15.02 -16.17 -4.83
C LEU A 242 14.17 -14.90 -4.85
N VAL A 243 12.95 -14.98 -4.30
CA VAL A 243 12.05 -13.83 -4.11
C VAL A 243 12.26 -13.22 -2.72
N MET A 244 12.55 -11.92 -2.67
CA MET A 244 12.87 -11.18 -1.45
C MET A 244 11.96 -9.97 -1.25
N ASP A 245 11.53 -9.75 -0.01
CA ASP A 245 10.90 -8.51 0.46
C ASP A 245 11.82 -7.82 1.45
N ASN A 246 12.39 -6.68 1.05
CA ASN A 246 13.38 -5.94 1.81
C ASN A 246 12.72 -4.72 2.46
N TYR A 247 12.71 -4.69 3.78
CA TYR A 247 12.29 -3.53 4.55
C TYR A 247 13.49 -2.85 5.22
N GLY A 248 13.54 -1.54 5.13
CA GLY A 248 14.61 -0.72 5.67
C GLY A 248 14.31 0.77 5.55
N ALA A 249 15.19 1.58 6.12
CA ALA A 249 15.13 3.03 6.07
C ALA A 249 16.49 3.62 5.70
N THR A 250 16.51 4.80 5.09
CA THR A 250 17.77 5.47 4.68
C THR A 250 18.71 5.70 5.85
N GLU A 251 18.15 5.96 7.03
CA GLU A 251 18.85 6.25 8.27
C GLU A 251 19.66 5.06 8.78
N VAL A 252 19.07 3.85 8.76
CA VAL A 252 19.60 2.65 9.44
C VAL A 252 19.93 1.49 8.49
N GLY A 253 19.62 1.60 7.20
CA GLY A 253 19.82 0.54 6.22
C GLY A 253 18.73 -0.53 6.27
N SER A 254 19.12 -1.78 6.00
CA SER A 254 18.23 -2.94 5.97
C SER A 254 17.81 -3.36 7.39
N ILE A 255 16.51 -3.56 7.62
CA ILE A 255 15.94 -3.93 8.92
C ILE A 255 15.46 -5.39 8.89
N SER A 256 14.78 -5.80 7.82
CA SER A 256 14.31 -7.17 7.67
C SER A 256 14.25 -7.61 6.22
N VAL A 257 14.47 -8.91 5.99
CA VAL A 257 14.33 -9.57 4.69
C VAL A 257 13.31 -10.70 4.83
N ASN A 258 12.27 -10.71 3.99
CA ASN A 258 11.16 -11.66 4.06
C ASN A 258 10.55 -11.74 5.49
N GLY A 259 10.45 -10.59 6.15
CA GLY A 259 9.99 -10.46 7.53
C GLY A 259 10.96 -10.97 8.60
N LYS A 260 12.08 -11.61 8.24
CA LYS A 260 13.12 -11.97 9.22
C LYS A 260 13.96 -10.73 9.51
N ILE A 261 13.98 -10.31 10.77
CA ILE A 261 14.80 -9.19 11.23
C ILE A 261 16.28 -9.56 11.07
N SER A 262 17.05 -8.65 10.46
CA SER A 262 18.45 -8.88 10.09
C SER A 262 19.43 -8.74 11.27
N GLY A 263 19.05 -8.06 12.36
CA GLY A 263 19.89 -7.84 13.55
C GLY A 263 19.13 -7.96 14.88
N GLU A 264 19.85 -8.10 15.99
CA GLU A 264 19.27 -8.34 17.33
C GLU A 264 18.68 -7.07 17.98
N ASP A 265 18.82 -5.91 17.33
CA ASP A 265 18.62 -4.58 17.91
C ASP A 265 17.35 -3.86 17.38
N THR A 266 16.34 -4.61 16.95
CA THR A 266 15.03 -4.08 16.51
C THR A 266 13.94 -4.43 17.52
N LYS A 267 13.11 -3.44 17.88
CA LYS A 267 11.96 -3.61 18.79
C LYS A 267 10.70 -2.96 18.24
N LEU A 268 9.55 -3.43 18.71
CA LEU A 268 8.27 -2.74 18.53
C LEU A 268 7.93 -1.98 19.82
N VAL A 269 7.68 -0.68 19.70
CA VAL A 269 7.27 0.18 20.81
C VAL A 269 5.77 0.45 20.70
N GLU A 270 4.99 0.07 21.72
CA GLU A 270 3.56 0.37 21.74
C GLU A 270 3.29 1.87 21.65
N VAL A 271 2.16 2.25 21.07
CA VAL A 271 1.71 3.65 20.94
C VAL A 271 0.28 3.75 21.49
N PRO A 272 0.10 3.74 22.83
CA PRO A 272 -1.21 3.69 23.47
C PRO A 272 -2.15 4.84 23.08
N GLU A 273 -1.60 6.01 22.79
CA GLU A 273 -2.34 7.19 22.34
C GLU A 273 -3.06 6.99 20.99
N LEU A 274 -2.59 6.04 20.17
CA LEU A 274 -3.23 5.61 18.92
C LEU A 274 -3.94 4.26 19.05
N GLY A 275 -4.01 3.69 20.26
CA GLY A 275 -4.56 2.35 20.50
C GLY A 275 -3.72 1.21 19.92
N ILE A 276 -2.44 1.46 19.65
CA ILE A 276 -1.52 0.46 19.10
C ILE A 276 -0.82 -0.25 20.27
N HIS A 277 -1.10 -1.55 20.41
CA HIS A 277 -0.57 -2.42 21.46
C HIS A 277 0.00 -3.71 20.86
N ALA A 278 0.78 -4.44 21.65
CA ALA A 278 1.34 -5.74 21.28
C ALA A 278 0.23 -6.67 20.72
N PRO A 279 0.50 -7.41 19.63
CA PRO A 279 1.81 -7.63 19.00
C PRO A 279 2.24 -6.52 18.01
N ARG A 280 1.58 -5.37 18.00
CA ARG A 280 1.93 -4.20 17.16
C ARG A 280 2.70 -3.13 17.92
N GLY A 281 3.46 -2.33 17.18
CA GLY A 281 4.12 -1.13 17.70
C GLY A 281 4.88 -0.39 16.61
N GLU A 282 5.36 0.80 16.93
CA GLU A 282 6.33 1.52 16.11
C GLU A 282 7.64 0.71 16.04
N ILE A 283 8.13 0.48 14.82
CA ILE A 283 9.40 -0.20 14.58
C ILE A 283 10.52 0.76 14.98
N CYS A 284 11.34 0.33 15.93
CA CYS A 284 12.48 1.09 16.42
C CYS A 284 13.75 0.24 16.28
N VAL A 285 14.82 0.86 15.79
CA VAL A 285 16.11 0.20 15.54
C VAL A 285 17.18 0.91 16.36
N LYS A 286 18.06 0.18 17.03
CA LYS A 286 19.14 0.81 17.81
C LYS A 286 19.97 1.72 16.92
N ALA A 287 20.15 2.97 17.35
CA ALA A 287 20.82 3.98 16.53
C ALA A 287 22.35 3.84 16.55
N GLU A 288 22.92 3.32 17.64
CA GLU A 288 24.37 3.13 17.80
C GLU A 288 24.93 2.26 16.66
N GLY A 289 25.87 2.82 15.90
CA GLY A 289 26.48 2.17 14.72
C GLY A 289 25.62 2.23 13.45
N ALA A 290 24.30 2.34 13.55
CA ALA A 290 23.39 2.33 12.40
C ALA A 290 23.00 3.74 11.90
N PHE A 291 22.93 4.74 12.78
CA PHE A 291 22.44 6.09 12.47
C PHE A 291 23.36 7.19 13.01
N GLU A 292 24.05 7.88 12.10
CA GLU A 292 24.98 9.00 12.36
C GLU A 292 24.24 10.33 12.65
N GLY A 293 22.93 10.36 12.43
CA GLY A 293 22.09 11.55 12.56
C GLY A 293 21.77 12.23 11.24
N TYR A 294 21.00 13.31 11.33
CA TYR A 294 20.77 14.25 10.24
C TYR A 294 21.77 15.40 10.30
N TYR A 295 21.89 16.14 9.20
CA TYR A 295 22.68 17.37 9.15
C TYR A 295 22.22 18.37 10.22
N ASP A 296 20.90 18.50 10.42
CA ASP A 296 20.32 19.23 11.54
C ASP A 296 20.27 18.35 12.80
N THR A 297 21.03 18.75 13.81
CA THR A 297 21.07 18.08 15.12
C THR A 297 19.73 18.09 15.85
N ALA A 298 18.88 19.09 15.65
CA ALA A 298 17.55 19.14 16.26
C ALA A 298 16.62 18.08 15.65
N GLN A 299 16.70 17.87 14.33
CA GLN A 299 16.00 16.78 13.66
C GLN A 299 16.48 15.41 14.15
N THR A 300 17.78 15.30 14.48
CA THR A 300 18.37 14.05 15.01
C THR A 300 17.80 13.72 16.38
N ALA A 301 17.80 14.69 17.31
CA ALA A 301 17.27 14.50 18.64
C ALA A 301 15.78 14.07 18.61
N GLY A 302 14.98 14.66 17.71
CA GLY A 302 13.56 14.32 17.58
C GLY A 302 13.27 12.94 16.94
N ALA A 303 14.27 12.29 16.34
CA ALA A 303 14.12 10.98 15.70
C ALA A 303 14.54 9.81 16.59
N LEU A 304 15.05 10.09 17.78
CA LEU A 304 15.49 9.08 18.74
C LEU A 304 14.48 8.92 19.87
N THR A 305 14.38 7.71 20.40
CA THR A 305 13.79 7.45 21.71
C THR A 305 14.76 7.85 22.82
N ASP A 306 14.26 8.04 24.04
CA ASP A 306 15.07 8.37 25.21
C ASP A 306 16.16 7.30 25.50
N ASP A 307 15.91 6.05 25.07
CA ASP A 307 16.85 4.93 25.21
C ASP A 307 17.72 4.67 23.96
N GLY A 308 17.78 5.63 23.02
CA GLY A 308 18.76 5.62 21.93
C GLY A 308 18.39 4.78 20.70
N PHE A 309 17.12 4.52 20.47
CA PHE A 309 16.63 3.86 19.25
C PHE A 309 16.12 4.89 18.24
N TYR A 310 16.45 4.69 16.98
CA TYR A 310 15.86 5.40 15.87
C TYR A 310 14.41 4.97 15.66
N ARG A 311 13.50 5.96 15.64
CA ARG A 311 12.09 5.79 15.34
C ARG A 311 11.88 5.81 13.83
N THR A 312 11.50 4.67 13.24
CA THR A 312 11.28 4.61 11.78
C THR A 312 10.01 5.36 11.35
N GLY A 313 9.07 5.56 12.27
CA GLY A 313 7.74 6.08 11.97
C GLY A 313 6.84 5.07 11.23
N ASP A 314 7.27 3.81 11.11
CA ASP A 314 6.49 2.72 10.56
C ASP A 314 5.97 1.82 11.70
N ILE A 315 4.74 1.32 11.55
CA ILE A 315 4.13 0.36 12.47
C ILE A 315 4.39 -1.05 11.95
N GLY A 316 4.90 -1.90 12.84
CA GLY A 316 5.11 -3.32 12.60
C GLY A 316 4.18 -4.17 13.46
N GLU A 317 4.00 -5.41 13.03
CA GLU A 317 3.34 -6.48 13.79
C GLU A 317 4.23 -7.71 13.78
N MET A 318 4.53 -8.28 14.94
CA MET A 318 5.23 -9.56 15.02
C MET A 318 4.26 -10.72 14.86
N GLN A 319 4.44 -11.52 13.81
CA GLN A 319 3.66 -12.71 13.53
C GLN A 319 4.58 -13.92 13.39
N HIS A 320 4.45 -14.91 14.27
CA HIS A 320 5.27 -16.15 14.24
C HIS A 320 6.79 -15.89 14.20
N GLY A 321 7.27 -14.83 14.86
CA GLY A 321 8.68 -14.43 14.84
C GLY A 321 9.13 -13.68 13.58
N MET A 322 8.21 -13.36 12.66
CA MET A 322 8.46 -12.51 11.50
C MET A 322 7.83 -11.13 11.69
N LEU A 323 8.56 -10.09 11.31
CA LEU A 323 8.11 -8.71 11.26
C LEU A 323 7.27 -8.49 10.00
N LYS A 324 6.05 -8.03 10.20
CA LYS A 324 5.20 -7.52 9.12
C LYS A 324 5.03 -6.02 9.27
N VAL A 325 5.40 -5.24 8.26
CA VAL A 325 5.06 -3.81 8.23
C VAL A 325 3.56 -3.68 7.95
N VAL A 326 2.85 -2.91 8.76
CA VAL A 326 1.38 -2.75 8.67
C VAL A 326 0.95 -1.30 8.40
N GLY A 327 1.91 -0.38 8.33
CA GLY A 327 1.68 0.97 7.84
C GLY A 327 2.60 2.02 8.47
N ARG A 328 2.26 3.29 8.30
CA ARG A 328 2.97 4.45 8.86
C ARG A 328 2.23 5.04 10.05
N LEU A 329 2.94 5.41 11.10
CA LEU A 329 2.42 6.09 12.28
C LEU A 329 1.61 7.34 11.90
N THR A 330 2.11 8.14 10.95
CA THR A 330 1.44 9.36 10.46
C THR A 330 0.16 9.10 9.66
N ASN A 331 -0.06 7.86 9.21
CA ASN A 331 -1.23 7.46 8.44
C ASN A 331 -2.31 6.82 9.33
N TRP A 332 -2.10 6.81 10.64
CA TRP A 332 -3.16 6.52 11.61
C TRP A 332 -3.92 7.80 11.92
N VAL A 333 -5.18 7.82 11.51
CA VAL A 333 -6.04 9.00 11.59
C VAL A 333 -7.10 8.81 12.66
N LYS A 334 -7.35 9.85 13.45
CA LYS A 334 -8.44 9.87 14.43
C LYS A 334 -9.72 10.30 13.76
N LEU A 335 -10.74 9.45 13.85
CA LEU A 335 -12.06 9.73 13.29
C LEU A 335 -12.96 10.42 14.32
N ALA A 336 -14.08 10.98 13.87
CA ALA A 336 -15.02 11.71 14.71
C ALA A 336 -15.59 10.86 15.86
N ASN A 337 -15.68 9.54 15.64
CA ASN A 337 -16.10 8.56 16.65
C ASN A 337 -15.01 8.25 17.70
N GLY A 338 -13.83 8.87 17.59
CA GLY A 338 -12.71 8.70 18.51
C GLY A 338 -11.82 7.48 18.24
N LYS A 339 -12.15 6.63 17.26
CA LYS A 339 -11.31 5.51 16.84
C LYS A 339 -10.17 5.97 15.95
N PHE A 340 -9.06 5.26 16.02
CA PHE A 340 -7.93 5.42 15.11
C PHE A 340 -8.00 4.36 14.02
N GLU A 341 -7.85 4.79 12.77
CA GLU A 341 -7.88 3.91 11.61
C GLU A 341 -6.64 4.13 10.75
N SER A 342 -6.15 3.07 10.11
CA SER A 342 -5.03 3.13 9.16
C SER A 342 -5.55 3.41 7.75
N LEU A 343 -5.04 4.48 7.13
CA LEU A 343 -5.34 4.79 5.72
C LEU A 343 -4.83 3.70 4.77
N GLU A 344 -3.67 3.12 5.06
CA GLU A 344 -3.07 2.07 4.22
C GLU A 344 -3.88 0.78 4.28
N ALA A 345 -4.46 0.45 5.44
CA ALA A 345 -5.37 -0.69 5.54
C ALA A 345 -6.65 -0.53 4.70
N VAL A 346 -7.08 0.71 4.45
CA VAL A 346 -8.18 1.02 3.53
C VAL A 346 -7.73 0.91 2.07
N GLU A 347 -6.54 1.43 1.75
CA GLU A 347 -5.94 1.33 0.41
C GLU A 347 -5.79 -0.14 -0.01
N ASP A 348 -5.22 -0.98 0.86
CA ASP A 348 -5.01 -2.41 0.61
C ASP A 348 -6.34 -3.13 0.33
N GLU A 349 -7.38 -2.87 1.14
CA GLU A 349 -8.71 -3.47 0.97
C GLU A 349 -9.36 -3.05 -0.35
N LEU A 350 -9.29 -1.77 -0.71
CA LEU A 350 -9.85 -1.27 -1.96
C LEU A 350 -9.05 -1.74 -3.18
N SER A 351 -7.73 -1.86 -3.08
CA SER A 351 -6.86 -2.35 -4.15
C SER A 351 -7.07 -3.84 -4.47
N GLN A 352 -7.65 -4.63 -3.57
CA GLN A 352 -8.06 -6.01 -3.86
C GLN A 352 -9.28 -6.08 -4.78
N THR A 353 -10.04 -5.00 -4.93
CA THR A 353 -11.12 -4.94 -5.91
C THR A 353 -10.53 -4.75 -7.31
N SER A 354 -10.93 -5.57 -8.27
CA SER A 354 -10.38 -5.57 -9.65
C SER A 354 -10.64 -4.28 -10.45
N ASP A 355 -11.38 -3.34 -9.87
CA ASP A 355 -11.91 -2.18 -10.57
C ASP A 355 -11.05 -0.91 -10.39
N PHE A 356 -10.14 -0.87 -9.42
CA PHE A 356 -9.30 0.31 -9.15
C PHE A 356 -7.82 0.06 -9.50
N GLU A 357 -7.24 0.97 -10.28
CA GLU A 357 -5.82 0.92 -10.66
C GLU A 357 -4.94 1.65 -9.65
N GLN A 358 -5.46 2.70 -9.03
CA GLN A 358 -4.78 3.45 -7.98
C GLN A 358 -5.81 3.86 -6.92
N VAL A 359 -5.41 3.78 -5.66
CA VAL A 359 -6.24 4.15 -4.50
C VAL A 359 -5.40 5.04 -3.61
N CYS A 360 -6.00 6.14 -3.12
CA CYS A 360 -5.42 7.00 -2.10
C CYS A 360 -6.48 7.22 -1.02
N ALA A 361 -6.32 6.59 0.15
CA ALA A 361 -7.21 6.82 1.27
C ALA A 361 -6.81 8.10 2.01
N VAL A 362 -7.80 8.81 2.52
CA VAL A 362 -7.65 10.08 3.22
C VAL A 362 -8.64 10.15 4.39
N GLU A 363 -8.25 10.90 5.42
CA GLU A 363 -9.20 11.42 6.40
C GLU A 363 -9.65 12.81 5.96
N ILE A 364 -10.95 13.05 6.09
CA ILE A 364 -11.52 14.36 5.87
C ILE A 364 -12.77 14.55 6.75
N SER A 365 -12.77 15.64 7.52
CA SER A 365 -13.86 15.99 8.46
C SER A 365 -14.24 14.87 9.45
N GLY A 366 -13.24 14.13 9.93
CA GLY A 366 -13.39 13.02 10.88
C GLY A 366 -13.92 11.73 10.27
N ALA A 367 -13.94 11.59 8.94
CA ALA A 367 -14.39 10.39 8.24
C ALA A 367 -13.33 9.90 7.24
N LEU A 368 -13.36 8.59 6.97
CA LEU A 368 -12.53 7.98 5.92
C LEU A 368 -13.17 8.19 4.56
N ALA A 369 -12.34 8.49 3.56
CA ALA A 369 -12.71 8.51 2.15
C ALA A 369 -11.51 8.04 1.30
N ALA A 370 -11.73 7.77 0.02
CA ALA A 370 -10.67 7.42 -0.91
C ALA A 370 -10.82 8.14 -2.24
N VAL A 371 -9.70 8.51 -2.84
CA VAL A 371 -9.64 8.93 -4.25
C VAL A 371 -9.14 7.74 -5.06
N VAL A 372 -9.92 7.32 -6.04
CA VAL A 372 -9.66 6.11 -6.83
C VAL A 372 -9.55 6.43 -8.31
N TYR A 373 -8.56 5.86 -8.99
CA TYR A 373 -8.40 5.97 -10.44
C TYR A 373 -8.62 4.62 -11.12
N SER A 374 -9.34 4.63 -12.24
CA SER A 374 -9.46 3.49 -13.13
C SER A 374 -9.72 3.94 -14.57
N ALA A 375 -8.94 3.44 -15.51
CA ALA A 375 -9.13 3.72 -16.93
C ALA A 375 -10.45 3.15 -17.46
N ARG A 376 -11.04 2.14 -16.80
CA ARG A 376 -12.26 1.44 -17.22
C ARG A 376 -13.54 1.95 -16.56
N TRP A 377 -13.44 3.01 -15.76
CA TRP A 377 -14.58 3.53 -15.00
C TRP A 377 -15.75 3.92 -15.92
N GLY A 378 -16.87 3.20 -15.78
CA GLY A 378 -18.09 3.38 -16.58
C GLY A 378 -18.49 2.17 -17.45
N GLN A 379 -17.61 1.18 -17.64
CA GLN A 379 -17.96 -0.06 -18.36
C GLN A 379 -18.59 -1.12 -17.45
N ASN A 380 -18.52 -0.94 -16.13
CA ASN A 380 -19.17 -1.80 -15.13
C ASN A 380 -19.70 -0.95 -13.96
N PRO A 381 -20.95 -0.46 -14.01
CA PRO A 381 -21.49 0.51 -13.03
C PRO A 381 -21.71 -0.05 -11.61
N SER A 382 -21.39 -1.32 -11.35
CA SER A 382 -21.65 -2.02 -10.09
C SER A 382 -20.52 -1.91 -9.04
N ALA A 383 -19.31 -1.50 -9.43
CA ALA A 383 -18.11 -1.61 -8.57
C ALA A 383 -18.10 -0.64 -7.38
N ALA A 384 -18.50 0.61 -7.61
CA ALA A 384 -18.52 1.66 -6.58
C ALA A 384 -19.65 1.49 -5.55
N ALA A 385 -20.63 0.61 -5.81
CA ALA A 385 -21.78 0.38 -4.95
C ALA A 385 -21.52 -0.62 -3.81
N SER A 386 -20.34 -1.24 -3.76
CA SER A 386 -19.96 -2.29 -2.80
C SER A 386 -18.80 -1.90 -1.88
N THR A 387 -18.21 -0.72 -2.05
CA THR A 387 -17.02 -0.32 -1.31
C THR A 387 -17.36 0.26 0.06
N VAL A 388 -16.68 -0.27 1.07
CA VAL A 388 -16.74 0.04 2.50
C VAL A 388 -16.34 1.50 2.82
N VAL A 389 -15.78 2.25 1.87
CA VAL A 389 -15.33 3.64 2.05
C VAL A 389 -15.84 4.51 0.89
N PRO A 390 -16.34 5.74 1.13
CA PRO A 390 -16.73 6.67 0.07
C PRO A 390 -15.57 6.91 -0.89
N CYS A 391 -15.82 6.66 -2.18
CA CYS A 391 -14.81 6.78 -3.23
C CYS A 391 -15.13 7.94 -4.17
N VAL A 392 -14.17 8.85 -4.33
CA VAL A 392 -14.18 9.91 -5.35
C VAL A 392 -13.34 9.44 -6.53
N ARG A 393 -13.87 9.60 -7.74
CA ARG A 393 -13.15 9.27 -8.97
C ARG A 393 -12.07 10.32 -9.25
N ALA A 394 -10.83 9.87 -9.37
CA ALA A 394 -9.73 10.67 -9.89
C ALA A 394 -9.97 11.03 -11.37
N LYS A 395 -9.74 12.30 -11.72
CA LYS A 395 -9.89 12.82 -13.09
C LYS A 395 -8.83 12.24 -14.04
N GLU A 396 -7.64 11.97 -13.50
CA GLU A 396 -6.48 11.46 -14.22
C GLU A 396 -5.67 10.51 -13.34
N LYS A 397 -4.74 9.77 -13.97
CA LYS A 397 -3.83 8.85 -13.29
C LYS A 397 -2.86 9.64 -12.40
N PHE A 398 -2.53 9.13 -11.22
CA PHE A 398 -1.48 9.72 -10.39
C PHE A 398 -0.11 9.42 -10.99
N THR A 399 0.69 10.45 -11.26
CA THR A 399 2.04 10.32 -11.81
C THR A 399 3.03 11.23 -11.09
N VAL A 400 4.32 11.09 -11.41
CA VAL A 400 5.35 12.00 -10.86
C VAL A 400 5.22 13.38 -11.52
N GLU A 401 4.89 13.40 -12.82
CA GLU A 401 4.80 14.60 -13.65
C GLU A 401 3.65 15.52 -13.22
N ASN A 402 2.50 14.98 -12.81
CA ASN A 402 1.41 15.79 -12.23
C ASN A 402 1.58 16.04 -10.73
N GLY A 403 2.71 15.63 -10.14
CA GLY A 403 3.05 15.89 -8.75
C GLY A 403 2.16 15.17 -7.74
N LEU A 404 1.40 14.15 -8.15
CA LEU A 404 0.57 13.32 -7.25
C LEU A 404 1.32 12.10 -6.72
N LEU A 405 2.43 11.72 -7.34
CA LEU A 405 3.42 10.79 -6.82
C LEU A 405 4.73 11.52 -6.50
N THR A 406 5.48 11.00 -5.53
CA THR A 406 6.89 11.35 -5.31
C THR A 406 7.77 10.71 -6.41
N PRO A 407 9.02 11.16 -6.61
CA PRO A 407 9.96 10.48 -7.52
C PRO A 407 10.17 8.98 -7.21
N SER A 408 9.95 8.57 -5.96
CA SER A 408 9.95 7.16 -5.52
C SER A 408 8.65 6.40 -5.78
N LEU A 409 7.73 6.97 -6.57
CA LEU A 409 6.41 6.42 -6.93
C LEU A 409 5.43 6.23 -5.75
N LYS A 410 5.68 6.88 -4.61
CA LYS A 410 4.76 6.91 -3.45
C LYS A 410 3.71 8.00 -3.59
N LEU A 411 2.50 7.77 -3.09
CA LEU A 411 1.39 8.74 -3.07
C LEU A 411 1.75 10.02 -2.30
N ARG A 412 1.51 11.18 -2.90
CA ARG A 412 1.51 12.48 -2.20
C ARG A 412 0.12 12.77 -1.63
N ARG A 413 -0.27 12.02 -0.58
CA ARG A 413 -1.61 12.09 0.03
C ARG A 413 -2.10 13.52 0.33
N PRO A 414 -1.29 14.46 0.88
CA PRO A 414 -1.75 15.83 1.08
C PRO A 414 -2.11 16.56 -0.21
N ALA A 415 -1.34 16.36 -1.28
CA ALA A 415 -1.62 16.97 -2.60
C ALA A 415 -2.88 16.38 -3.23
N ILE A 416 -3.05 15.05 -3.15
CA ILE A 416 -4.25 14.36 -3.63
C ILE A 416 -5.49 14.81 -2.84
N ARG A 417 -5.41 14.84 -1.50
CA ARG A 417 -6.50 15.31 -0.64
C ARG A 417 -6.92 16.74 -1.02
N ALA A 418 -5.95 17.65 -1.15
CA ALA A 418 -6.23 19.04 -1.50
C ALA A 418 -6.87 19.19 -2.89
N MET A 419 -6.43 18.38 -3.86
CA MET A 419 -6.97 18.40 -5.22
C MET A 419 -8.44 17.96 -5.31
N TYR A 420 -8.86 17.02 -4.46
CA TYR A 420 -10.20 16.40 -4.48
C TYR A 420 -11.05 16.78 -3.25
N GLU A 421 -10.65 17.80 -2.48
CA GLU A 421 -11.25 18.12 -1.18
C GLU A 421 -12.75 18.39 -1.28
N GLN A 422 -13.18 19.14 -2.31
CA GLN A 422 -14.58 19.49 -2.51
C GLN A 422 -15.44 18.26 -2.84
N GLU A 423 -14.98 17.42 -3.76
CA GLU A 423 -15.66 16.19 -4.14
C GLU A 423 -15.74 15.20 -2.96
N LEU A 424 -14.69 15.11 -2.15
CA LEU A 424 -14.65 14.28 -0.95
C LEU A 424 -15.65 14.76 0.11
N LEU A 425 -15.68 16.07 0.39
CA LEU A 425 -16.64 16.66 1.32
C LEU A 425 -18.07 16.49 0.83
N GLN A 426 -18.32 16.64 -0.46
CA GLN A 426 -19.63 16.43 -1.05
C GLN A 426 -20.11 14.99 -0.82
N GLN A 427 -19.29 13.98 -1.11
CA GLN A 427 -19.62 12.57 -0.89
C GLN A 427 -19.96 12.26 0.58
N ILE A 428 -19.17 12.79 1.52
CA ILE A 428 -19.43 12.58 2.96
C ILE A 428 -20.71 13.29 3.40
N ASN A 429 -20.92 14.53 2.97
CA ASN A 429 -22.12 15.29 3.30
C ASN A 429 -23.38 14.62 2.72
N GLU A 430 -23.32 14.06 1.51
CA GLU A 430 -24.44 13.32 0.91
C GLU A 430 -24.84 12.10 1.74
N LYS A 431 -23.87 11.30 2.22
CA LYS A 431 -24.12 10.17 3.13
C LYS A 431 -24.69 10.61 4.49
N GLN A 432 -24.12 11.66 5.10
CA GLN A 432 -24.64 12.19 6.38
C GLN A 432 -26.06 12.77 6.22
N LEU A 433 -26.34 13.43 5.10
CA LEU A 433 -27.65 13.95 4.77
C LEU A 433 -28.65 12.83 4.46
N ALA A 434 -28.21 11.71 3.88
CA ALA A 434 -29.04 10.51 3.69
C ALA A 434 -29.44 9.91 5.04
N LEU A 435 -28.50 9.75 5.97
CA LEU A 435 -28.79 9.28 7.33
C LEU A 435 -29.75 10.24 8.08
N SER A 436 -29.56 11.54 7.92
CA SER A 436 -30.42 12.56 8.54
C SER A 436 -31.84 12.54 7.96
N ARG A 437 -31.99 12.42 6.64
CA ARG A 437 -33.29 12.25 5.97
C ARG A 437 -33.98 10.97 6.39
N TRP A 438 -33.23 9.88 6.52
CA TRP A 438 -33.76 8.60 7.01
C TRP A 438 -34.26 8.72 8.45
N LEU A 439 -33.46 9.32 9.35
CA LEU A 439 -33.85 9.52 10.74
C LEU A 439 -35.14 10.34 10.85
N HIS A 440 -35.26 11.41 10.05
CA HIS A 440 -36.47 12.19 9.98
C HIS A 440 -37.67 11.37 9.49
N GLY A 441 -37.48 10.53 8.46
CA GLY A 441 -38.51 9.65 7.94
C GLY A 441 -38.99 8.59 8.94
N VAL A 442 -38.13 8.14 9.86
CA VAL A 442 -38.48 7.16 10.90
C VAL A 442 -39.14 7.83 12.11
N THR A 443 -38.59 8.95 12.57
CA THR A 443 -38.99 9.57 13.86
C THR A 443 -40.00 10.71 13.72
N GLY A 444 -40.22 11.21 12.50
CA GLY A 444 -41.08 12.37 12.23
C GLY A 444 -40.52 13.71 12.73
N SER A 445 -39.30 13.74 13.26
CA SER A 445 -38.64 14.93 13.80
C SER A 445 -37.15 14.97 13.42
N THR A 446 -36.57 16.15 13.34
CA THR A 446 -35.12 16.36 13.18
C THR A 446 -34.42 16.74 14.49
N ALA A 447 -35.18 16.91 15.58
CA ALA A 447 -34.68 17.45 16.85
C ALA A 447 -34.17 16.37 17.82
N ASP A 448 -33.02 16.64 18.44
CA ASP A 448 -32.35 15.96 19.58
C ASP A 448 -32.89 14.58 19.96
N VAL A 449 -32.74 13.63 19.03
CA VAL A 449 -32.91 12.21 19.34
C VAL A 449 -31.68 11.76 20.12
N ASP A 450 -31.89 11.20 21.31
CA ASP A 450 -30.79 10.63 22.10
C ASP A 450 -30.08 9.56 21.27
N GLU A 451 -28.84 9.84 20.88
CA GLU A 451 -28.06 8.97 20.01
C GLU A 451 -27.76 7.62 20.64
N THR A 452 -27.90 7.48 21.96
CA THR A 452 -27.69 6.24 22.69
C THR A 452 -28.94 5.37 22.79
N GLN A 453 -30.11 5.89 22.38
CA GLN A 453 -31.36 5.15 22.44
C GLN A 453 -31.35 3.94 21.48
N PRO A 454 -31.86 2.77 21.91
CA PRO A 454 -32.01 1.62 21.03
C PRO A 454 -32.90 1.90 19.83
N LEU A 455 -32.44 1.57 18.61
CA LEU A 455 -33.17 1.80 17.35
C LEU A 455 -34.55 1.14 17.32
N LYS A 456 -34.73 0.02 18.04
CA LYS A 456 -36.01 -0.68 18.16
C LYS A 456 -37.08 0.20 18.86
N GLU A 457 -36.66 1.03 19.80
CA GLU A 457 -37.56 1.93 20.54
C GLU A 457 -37.96 3.16 19.71
N LEU A 458 -37.16 3.48 18.69
CA LEU A 458 -37.45 4.52 17.70
C LEU A 458 -38.36 4.01 16.56
N GLY A 459 -38.90 2.79 16.66
CA GLY A 459 -39.76 2.22 15.61
C GLY A 459 -39.01 1.81 14.34
N VAL A 460 -37.68 1.67 14.40
CA VAL A 460 -36.88 1.20 13.26
C VAL A 460 -37.23 -0.26 12.94
N THR A 461 -37.51 -0.55 11.66
CA THR A 461 -37.89 -1.87 11.17
C THR A 461 -36.86 -2.38 10.16
N SER A 462 -36.98 -3.64 9.74
CA SER A 462 -36.12 -4.20 8.68
C SER A 462 -36.24 -3.47 7.35
N VAL A 463 -37.40 -2.84 7.06
CA VAL A 463 -37.59 -2.03 5.84
C VAL A 463 -36.83 -0.71 5.95
N HIS A 464 -36.85 -0.08 7.14
CA HIS A 464 -36.05 1.11 7.42
C HIS A 464 -34.56 0.82 7.21
N PHE A 465 -34.04 -0.31 7.72
CA PHE A 465 -32.64 -0.71 7.46
C PHE A 465 -32.35 -0.96 5.98
N ALA A 466 -33.24 -1.64 5.25
CA ALA A 466 -33.04 -1.88 3.82
C ALA A 466 -33.00 -0.56 3.02
N ARG A 467 -33.81 0.43 3.39
CA ARG A 467 -33.80 1.75 2.74
C ARG A 467 -32.53 2.53 3.06
N LEU A 468 -32.13 2.56 4.33
CA LEU A 468 -30.88 3.20 4.74
C LEU A 468 -29.66 2.57 4.07
N ALA A 469 -29.63 1.25 3.97
CA ALA A 469 -28.59 0.50 3.28
C ALA A 469 -28.49 0.89 1.80
N ALA A 470 -29.64 1.00 1.11
CA ALA A 470 -29.68 1.44 -0.28
C ALA A 470 -29.22 2.89 -0.46
N ASP A 471 -29.66 3.79 0.43
CA ASP A 471 -29.30 5.22 0.36
C ASP A 471 -27.81 5.46 0.73
N LEU A 472 -27.22 4.61 1.58
CA LEU A 472 -25.79 4.67 1.95
C LEU A 472 -24.88 3.85 1.04
N GLY A 473 -25.44 2.99 0.18
CA GLY A 473 -24.68 2.07 -0.68
C GLY A 473 -23.94 0.98 0.09
N VAL A 474 -24.54 0.44 1.15
CA VAL A 474 -23.93 -0.59 2.04
C VAL A 474 -24.81 -1.82 2.17
N PRO A 475 -24.28 -2.99 2.56
CA PRO A 475 -25.09 -4.18 2.80
C PRO A 475 -26.09 -3.99 3.95
N VAL A 476 -27.31 -4.55 3.82
CA VAL A 476 -28.37 -4.43 4.83
C VAL A 476 -27.95 -4.98 6.20
N HIS A 477 -27.10 -6.01 6.25
CA HIS A 477 -26.62 -6.56 7.52
C HIS A 477 -25.65 -5.63 8.24
N ALA A 478 -24.93 -4.76 7.53
CA ALA A 478 -24.02 -3.78 8.11
C ALA A 478 -24.80 -2.77 8.96
N VAL A 479 -25.88 -2.20 8.41
CA VAL A 479 -26.76 -1.28 9.14
C VAL A 479 -27.63 -1.98 10.18
N ALA A 480 -28.02 -3.24 9.96
CA ALA A 480 -28.84 -4.00 10.91
C ALA A 480 -28.06 -4.45 12.16
N ALA A 481 -26.73 -4.40 12.14
CA ALA A 481 -25.89 -4.67 13.31
C ALA A 481 -25.87 -3.49 14.31
N ALA A 482 -26.23 -2.28 13.87
CA ALA A 482 -26.33 -1.11 14.71
C ALA A 482 -27.43 -1.28 15.77
N ARG A 483 -27.12 -0.95 17.03
CA ARG A 483 -28.09 -1.00 18.12
C ARG A 483 -28.68 0.38 18.41
N THR A 484 -27.91 1.44 18.17
CA THR A 484 -28.23 2.82 18.50
C THR A 484 -28.04 3.77 17.31
N LEU A 485 -28.53 5.00 17.43
CA LEU A 485 -28.29 6.05 16.43
C LEU A 485 -26.82 6.45 16.32
N ARG A 486 -26.10 6.40 17.44
CA ARG A 486 -24.64 6.58 17.49
C ARG A 486 -23.93 5.52 16.65
N ASP A 487 -24.39 4.26 16.72
CA ASP A 487 -23.81 3.18 15.91
C ASP A 487 -24.04 3.43 14.41
N LEU A 488 -25.23 3.92 14.00
CA LEU A 488 -25.52 4.27 12.60
C LEU A 488 -24.73 5.50 12.11
N LYS A 489 -24.56 6.52 12.94
CA LYS A 489 -23.71 7.67 12.64
C LYS A 489 -22.25 7.25 12.50
N ALA A 490 -21.77 6.38 13.39
CA ALA A 490 -20.44 5.81 13.30
C ALA A 490 -20.26 4.96 12.03
N LEU A 491 -21.27 4.16 11.63
CA LEU A 491 -21.25 3.41 10.37
C LEU A 491 -21.10 4.34 9.16
N SER A 492 -21.89 5.42 9.09
CA SER A 492 -21.76 6.43 8.00
C SER A 492 -20.38 7.11 7.91
N GLN A 493 -19.56 6.97 8.96
CA GLN A 493 -18.20 7.54 9.07
C GLN A 493 -17.09 6.47 8.96
N THR A 494 -17.43 5.20 9.18
CA THR A 494 -16.51 4.05 9.26
C THR A 494 -17.26 2.80 8.82
N ASP A 495 -17.40 2.58 7.53
CA ASP A 495 -18.30 1.52 7.02
C ASP A 495 -17.65 0.11 7.06
N LYS A 496 -16.68 -0.16 7.96
CA LYS A 496 -16.14 -1.52 8.21
C LYS A 496 -17.11 -2.36 9.04
N LEU A 497 -18.14 -2.91 8.39
CA LEU A 497 -18.82 -4.11 8.88
C LEU A 497 -19.40 -4.92 7.71
N GLY A 498 -18.69 -5.98 7.33
CA GLY A 498 -19.35 -7.25 7.02
C GLY A 498 -19.32 -7.79 5.60
N VAL A 499 -18.60 -7.22 4.62
CA VAL A 499 -18.45 -7.91 3.32
C VAL A 499 -17.45 -9.07 3.44
N SER A 500 -16.32 -8.87 4.13
CA SER A 500 -15.31 -9.93 4.35
C SER A 500 -15.86 -11.12 5.14
N ALA A 501 -16.65 -10.89 6.21
CA ALA A 501 -17.25 -11.98 6.98
C ALA A 501 -18.33 -12.74 6.18
N ALA A 502 -19.18 -12.03 5.44
CA ALA A 502 -20.21 -12.67 4.63
C ALA A 502 -19.63 -13.42 3.42
N LEU A 503 -18.60 -12.89 2.75
CA LEU A 503 -17.90 -13.58 1.67
C LEU A 503 -17.08 -14.75 2.19
N ALA A 504 -16.46 -14.66 3.36
CA ALA A 504 -15.75 -15.77 3.99
C ALA A 504 -16.72 -16.89 4.42
N ASP A 505 -17.90 -16.54 4.93
CA ASP A 505 -18.95 -17.50 5.28
C ASP A 505 -19.58 -18.13 4.02
N VAL A 506 -19.80 -17.35 2.96
CA VAL A 506 -20.24 -17.86 1.65
C VAL A 506 -19.18 -18.74 1.01
N ALA A 507 -17.90 -18.35 1.04
CA ALA A 507 -16.79 -19.14 0.51
C ALA A 507 -16.58 -20.44 1.30
N ARG A 508 -16.68 -20.40 2.64
CA ARG A 508 -16.69 -21.61 3.48
C ARG A 508 -17.86 -22.51 3.11
N PHE A 509 -19.07 -21.95 3.00
CA PHE A 509 -20.26 -22.70 2.62
C PHE A 509 -20.14 -23.33 1.21
N SER A 510 -19.67 -22.58 0.22
CA SER A 510 -19.39 -23.04 -1.14
C SER A 510 -18.28 -24.09 -1.19
N SER A 511 -17.28 -24.02 -0.32
CA SER A 511 -16.23 -25.04 -0.23
C SER A 511 -16.70 -26.35 0.42
N SER A 512 -17.71 -26.28 1.30
CA SER A 512 -18.31 -27.46 1.94
C SER A 512 -19.45 -28.12 1.14
N CYS A 513 -19.96 -27.45 0.12
CA CYS A 513 -21.02 -27.96 -0.76
C CYS A 513 -20.47 -28.14 -2.18
N SER A 514 -20.33 -29.38 -2.64
CA SER A 514 -19.96 -29.70 -4.02
C SER A 514 -21.10 -29.34 -4.98
N LEU A 515 -21.30 -28.05 -5.23
CA LEU A 515 -22.29 -27.53 -6.18
C LEU A 515 -21.62 -27.41 -7.55
N SER A 516 -21.72 -28.47 -8.36
CA SER A 516 -21.49 -28.34 -9.79
C SER A 516 -22.60 -27.46 -10.37
N ALA A 517 -22.26 -26.26 -10.83
CA ALA A 517 -23.19 -25.39 -11.54
C ALA A 517 -23.57 -26.03 -12.89
N SER A 518 -24.58 -26.91 -12.89
CA SER A 518 -25.31 -27.24 -14.11
C SER A 518 -26.41 -26.21 -14.35
N PRO A 519 -26.65 -25.79 -15.60
CA PRO A 519 -27.76 -24.90 -15.93
C PRO A 519 -29.07 -25.61 -15.59
N VAL A 520 -29.81 -25.08 -14.60
CA VAL A 520 -31.06 -25.68 -14.14
C VAL A 520 -32.15 -25.46 -15.17
N SER A 521 -32.47 -26.49 -15.96
CA SER A 521 -33.62 -26.53 -16.87
C SER A 521 -34.82 -27.31 -16.28
N GLY A 522 -34.97 -27.34 -14.96
CA GLY A 522 -36.01 -28.12 -14.26
C GLY A 522 -36.98 -27.25 -13.43
N THR A 523 -38.22 -27.72 -13.28
CA THR A 523 -39.22 -27.16 -12.36
C THR A 523 -38.86 -27.47 -10.90
N TRP A 524 -38.63 -26.43 -10.10
CA TRP A 524 -38.32 -26.57 -8.67
C TRP A 524 -39.49 -27.20 -7.91
N ARG A 525 -39.21 -28.22 -7.08
CA ARG A 525 -40.20 -28.89 -6.22
C ARG A 525 -40.02 -28.52 -4.76
N LYS A 526 -38.78 -28.39 -4.28
CA LYS A 526 -38.47 -28.03 -2.89
C LYS A 526 -37.28 -27.08 -2.80
N VAL A 527 -37.44 -25.96 -2.09
CA VAL A 527 -36.41 -24.93 -1.95
C VAL A 527 -36.23 -24.49 -0.50
N LEU A 528 -35.00 -24.21 -0.11
CA LEU A 528 -34.65 -23.62 1.18
C LEU A 528 -34.61 -22.11 1.06
N VAL A 529 -35.27 -21.38 1.96
CA VAL A 529 -35.33 -19.92 1.91
C VAL A 529 -34.71 -19.31 3.16
N THR A 530 -33.58 -18.64 3.00
CA THR A 530 -32.93 -17.86 4.06
C THR A 530 -33.48 -16.43 4.07
N GLY A 531 -33.57 -15.81 5.26
CA GLY A 531 -34.23 -14.50 5.41
C GLY A 531 -35.77 -14.57 5.45
N ALA A 532 -36.34 -15.78 5.57
CA ALA A 532 -37.78 -16.04 5.46
C ALA A 532 -38.65 -15.52 6.63
N THR A 533 -38.05 -15.13 7.75
CA THR A 533 -38.81 -14.77 8.98
C THR A 533 -39.35 -13.34 9.01
N GLY A 534 -38.82 -12.46 8.14
CA GLY A 534 -39.33 -11.10 7.95
C GLY A 534 -40.64 -11.06 7.15
N HIS A 535 -41.32 -9.92 7.11
CA HIS A 535 -42.59 -9.75 6.38
C HIS A 535 -42.46 -10.10 4.88
N LEU A 536 -41.39 -9.61 4.23
CA LEU A 536 -41.11 -9.88 2.83
C LEU A 536 -40.77 -11.37 2.59
N GLY A 537 -39.99 -11.96 3.50
CA GLY A 537 -39.65 -13.38 3.46
C GLY A 537 -40.89 -14.26 3.60
N ARG A 538 -41.82 -13.93 4.51
CA ARG A 538 -43.10 -14.63 4.65
C ARG A 538 -43.96 -14.54 3.40
N HIS A 539 -44.05 -13.36 2.79
CA HIS A 539 -44.82 -13.19 1.57
C HIS A 539 -44.21 -13.93 0.37
N PHE A 540 -42.88 -13.92 0.25
CA PHE A 540 -42.18 -14.69 -0.78
C PHE A 540 -42.38 -16.21 -0.60
N MET A 541 -42.38 -16.69 0.64
CA MET A 541 -42.70 -18.08 0.97
C MET A 541 -44.13 -18.47 0.57
N GLU A 542 -45.10 -17.56 0.74
CA GLU A 542 -46.48 -17.76 0.28
C GLU A 542 -46.58 -17.85 -1.24
N ILE A 543 -45.84 -17.01 -1.97
CA ILE A 543 -45.78 -17.05 -3.44
C ILE A 543 -45.21 -18.38 -3.95
N LEU A 544 -44.13 -18.87 -3.34
CA LEU A 544 -43.54 -20.17 -3.69
C LEU A 544 -44.53 -21.32 -3.46
N ARG A 545 -45.19 -21.33 -2.30
CA ARG A 545 -46.20 -22.34 -1.96
C ARG A 545 -47.41 -22.29 -2.91
N ALA A 546 -47.86 -21.09 -3.28
CA ALA A 546 -48.97 -20.91 -4.22
C ALA A 546 -48.63 -21.43 -5.63
N ARG A 547 -47.34 -21.51 -5.98
CA ARG A 547 -46.85 -22.12 -7.23
C ARG A 547 -46.56 -23.61 -7.12
N GLY A 548 -46.96 -24.25 -6.02
CA GLY A 548 -46.73 -25.69 -5.78
C GLY A 548 -45.30 -26.04 -5.39
N ILE A 549 -44.47 -25.04 -5.02
CA ILE A 549 -43.08 -25.24 -4.60
C ILE A 549 -43.05 -25.34 -3.08
N SER A 550 -42.51 -26.44 -2.57
CA SER A 550 -42.33 -26.64 -1.12
C SER A 550 -41.20 -25.76 -0.61
N ALA A 551 -41.53 -24.70 0.11
CA ALA A 551 -40.55 -23.75 0.64
C ALA A 551 -40.33 -23.98 2.14
N VAL A 552 -39.06 -24.19 2.52
CA VAL A 552 -38.62 -24.44 3.90
C VAL A 552 -37.90 -23.19 4.44
N PRO A 553 -38.42 -22.54 5.50
CA PRO A 553 -37.83 -21.32 6.02
C PRO A 553 -36.62 -21.63 6.92
N LEU A 554 -35.55 -20.84 6.76
CA LEU A 554 -34.39 -20.82 7.66
C LEU A 554 -34.48 -19.57 8.56
N SER A 555 -34.65 -19.75 9.87
CA SER A 555 -34.72 -18.65 10.85
C SER A 555 -33.35 -18.12 11.26
N ARG A 556 -33.28 -16.82 11.60
CA ARG A 556 -32.07 -15.99 11.80
C ARG A 556 -31.02 -16.51 12.79
N SER A 557 -29.79 -16.11 12.46
CA SER A 557 -28.54 -15.91 13.22
C SER A 557 -27.71 -17.13 13.64
N LEU A 558 -26.63 -17.34 12.89
CA LEU A 558 -25.37 -17.99 13.28
C LEU A 558 -24.64 -17.23 14.41
N GLY A 559 -25.36 -16.91 15.49
CA GLY A 559 -24.82 -16.15 16.61
C GLY A 559 -25.38 -16.68 17.92
N HIS A 560 -24.50 -17.26 18.74
CA HIS A 560 -24.70 -17.77 20.10
C HIS A 560 -25.33 -19.18 20.23
N ASP A 561 -24.49 -20.21 20.18
CA ASP A 561 -24.13 -21.11 21.30
C ASP A 561 -23.44 -22.37 20.72
N VAL A 562 -22.12 -22.50 20.92
CA VAL A 562 -21.25 -23.49 20.23
C VAL A 562 -21.27 -24.86 20.92
N ALA A 563 -22.13 -25.06 21.92
CA ALA A 563 -22.13 -26.28 22.73
C ALA A 563 -23.21 -27.33 22.35
N GLN A 564 -24.05 -27.11 21.33
CA GLN A 564 -25.05 -28.11 20.88
C GLN A 564 -25.13 -28.27 19.35
N PRO A 565 -25.44 -29.48 18.84
CA PRO A 565 -25.04 -29.90 17.50
C PRO A 565 -25.93 -29.32 16.39
N MET A 566 -25.28 -28.64 15.45
CA MET A 566 -25.70 -28.26 14.09
C MET A 566 -26.81 -27.21 13.94
N PHE A 567 -26.37 -25.98 13.66
CA PHE A 567 -27.08 -24.93 12.93
C PHE A 567 -28.44 -24.43 13.46
N GLY A 568 -28.79 -24.66 14.73
CA GLY A 568 -30.02 -24.11 15.32
C GLY A 568 -31.31 -24.53 14.58
N MET A 569 -31.25 -25.62 13.82
CA MET A 569 -32.36 -26.18 13.06
C MET A 569 -32.93 -27.39 13.80
N ALA A 570 -34.24 -27.61 13.69
CA ALA A 570 -34.82 -28.91 14.05
C ALA A 570 -34.17 -30.00 13.18
N ARG A 571 -33.82 -31.14 13.78
CA ARG A 571 -33.10 -32.23 13.10
C ARG A 571 -33.81 -32.72 11.84
N GLU A 572 -35.14 -32.76 11.89
CA GLU A 572 -36.03 -33.06 10.76
C GLU A 572 -35.87 -32.07 9.58
N THR A 573 -35.56 -30.81 9.86
CA THR A 573 -35.31 -29.78 8.84
C THR A 573 -33.96 -30.00 8.17
N PHE A 574 -32.93 -30.29 8.97
CA PHE A 574 -31.57 -30.59 8.51
C PHE A 574 -31.52 -31.86 7.65
N ASP A 575 -32.15 -32.94 8.12
CA ASP A 575 -32.21 -34.22 7.41
C ASP A 575 -32.96 -34.09 6.06
N SER A 576 -33.80 -33.07 5.91
CA SER A 576 -34.57 -32.81 4.69
C SER A 576 -33.87 -31.88 3.68
N MET A 577 -32.66 -31.38 4.02
CA MET A 577 -31.87 -30.46 3.17
C MET A 577 -31.24 -31.17 1.98
N SER A 578 -30.94 -32.47 2.06
CA SER A 578 -30.42 -33.28 0.94
C SER A 578 -31.38 -33.34 -0.25
N ASP A 579 -32.67 -33.12 0.02
CA ASP A 579 -33.76 -33.28 -0.95
C ASP A 579 -34.23 -31.93 -1.53
N CYS A 580 -33.43 -30.87 -1.38
CA CYS A 580 -33.76 -29.53 -1.86
C CYS A 580 -33.10 -29.26 -3.21
N ASP A 581 -33.89 -28.76 -4.16
CA ASP A 581 -33.45 -28.47 -5.53
C ASP A 581 -32.61 -27.18 -5.59
N ALA A 582 -32.85 -26.23 -4.67
CA ALA A 582 -32.15 -24.96 -4.62
C ALA A 582 -32.21 -24.29 -3.22
N VAL A 583 -31.28 -23.37 -2.98
CA VAL A 583 -31.28 -22.44 -1.84
C VAL A 583 -31.51 -21.02 -2.37
N ILE A 584 -32.51 -20.32 -1.81
CA ILE A 584 -32.87 -18.95 -2.16
C ILE A 584 -32.59 -18.04 -0.95
N HIS A 585 -31.85 -16.96 -1.17
CA HIS A 585 -31.65 -15.92 -0.17
C HIS A 585 -32.60 -14.75 -0.42
N CYS A 586 -33.56 -14.54 0.48
CA CYS A 586 -34.43 -13.37 0.43
C CYS A 586 -33.72 -12.16 1.03
N ALA A 587 -33.05 -11.39 0.17
CA ALA A 587 -32.65 -10.01 0.45
C ALA A 587 -33.51 -9.05 -0.38
N ALA A 588 -33.95 -7.94 0.22
CA ALA A 588 -34.64 -6.90 -0.54
C ALA A 588 -33.63 -6.14 -1.41
N ILE A 589 -33.82 -6.17 -2.73
CA ILE A 589 -33.13 -5.27 -3.66
C ILE A 589 -34.11 -4.15 -3.98
N VAL A 590 -33.85 -2.95 -3.47
CA VAL A 590 -34.62 -1.74 -3.81
C VAL A 590 -33.82 -0.96 -4.85
N PRO A 591 -34.26 -0.89 -6.11
CA PRO A 591 -33.59 -0.05 -7.11
C PRO A 591 -33.67 1.43 -6.72
N PRO A 592 -32.65 2.25 -7.05
CA PRO A 592 -32.73 3.69 -6.88
C PRO A 592 -33.95 4.25 -7.62
N GLY A 593 -34.81 5.01 -6.94
CA GLY A 593 -35.97 5.69 -7.53
C GLY A 593 -37.35 5.02 -7.35
N TRP A 594 -37.45 3.87 -6.68
CA TRP A 594 -38.76 3.31 -6.31
C TRP A 594 -39.40 4.08 -5.15
N THR A 595 -40.49 4.81 -5.45
CA THR A 595 -41.45 5.37 -4.51
C THR A 595 -42.74 4.53 -4.58
N THR A 596 -43.03 3.73 -3.58
CA THR A 596 -44.30 3.01 -3.52
C THR A 596 -45.21 3.65 -2.49
N THR A 597 -46.09 4.54 -2.96
CA THR A 597 -47.44 4.62 -2.41
C THR A 597 -48.13 3.27 -2.62
N VAL A 598 -48.05 2.41 -1.60
CA VAL A 598 -49.03 1.42 -1.07
C VAL A 598 -49.66 0.37 -2.04
N PRO A 599 -50.00 -0.86 -1.60
CA PRO A 599 -49.79 -1.52 -0.30
C PRO A 599 -48.75 -2.65 -0.31
#